data_AF-A0A9Q2RU83-F1
#
_entry.id   AF-A0A9Q2RU83-F1
#
_cell.length_a   1.000
_cell.length_b   1.000
_cell.length_c   1.000
_cell.angle_alpha   90.00
_cell.angle_beta   90.00
_cell.angle_gamma   90.00
#
_symmetry.space_group_name_H-M   'P 1'
#
loop_
_entity.id
_entity.type
_entity.pdbx_description
1 polymer ?
#
loop_
_entity_poly.entity_id
_entity_poly.type
_entity_poly.pdbx_seq_one_letter_code
_entity_poly.pdbx_strand_id
1 'polypeptide(L)'
;MKFEFLLKNTAFGMLLGLLIAFSTAAIIDTTASSQLRQNAVYLISAVTTLIAATLAIVGVLSNIQTQRELEAKRRHRKFLSVKSVFPNALSDACDVFERGIRLSTTYELDAQEAGIHEHNRATLKKVRIPADVTNIFRDIIEFTDDDQVAERVSGLLREYQVALARWRSLSDENLLTTETDIRMRTVFWAYLYAITASLFDIARGNSSRLETKVTATEISTAIGNVTHEGDFDAEIGLYARTFERRFETHS
;
A
#
# COMPACT_ATOMS: atom_id res chain seq x y z
N MET A 1 -13.87 -20.61 -19.71
CA MET A 1 -13.27 -21.92 -20.07
C MET A 1 -12.84 -22.73 -18.82
N LYS A 2 -13.70 -22.88 -17.79
CA LYS A 2 -13.37 -23.64 -16.56
C LYS A 2 -14.49 -24.58 -16.04
N PHE A 3 -15.73 -24.44 -16.52
CA PHE A 3 -16.86 -25.27 -16.04
C PHE A 3 -16.82 -26.70 -16.61
N GLU A 4 -16.49 -26.85 -17.90
CA GLU A 4 -16.35 -28.18 -18.53
C GLU A 4 -15.24 -29.03 -17.91
N PHE A 5 -14.13 -28.42 -17.49
CA PHE A 5 -13.02 -29.16 -16.88
C PHE A 5 -13.39 -29.69 -15.49
N LEU A 6 -14.16 -28.90 -14.73
CA LEU A 6 -14.65 -29.26 -13.41
C LEU A 6 -15.71 -30.38 -13.50
N LEU A 7 -16.65 -30.25 -14.44
CA LEU A 7 -17.67 -31.27 -14.74
C LEU A 7 -17.04 -32.56 -15.28
N LYS A 8 -16.04 -32.47 -16.17
CA LYS A 8 -15.30 -33.63 -16.67
C LYS A 8 -14.55 -34.33 -15.54
N ASN A 9 -13.91 -33.61 -14.63
CA ASN A 9 -13.20 -34.23 -13.50
C ASN A 9 -14.13 -34.86 -12.46
N THR A 10 -15.29 -34.26 -12.17
CA THR A 10 -16.27 -34.87 -11.26
C THR A 10 -16.99 -36.06 -11.89
N ALA A 11 -17.44 -35.94 -13.14
CA ALA A 11 -18.07 -37.04 -13.87
C ALA A 11 -17.09 -38.20 -14.08
N PHE A 12 -15.82 -37.92 -14.37
CA PHE A 12 -14.78 -38.93 -14.47
C PHE A 12 -14.50 -39.59 -13.12
N GLY A 13 -14.44 -38.83 -12.02
CA GLY A 13 -14.30 -39.38 -10.67
C GLY A 13 -15.46 -40.29 -10.27
N MET A 14 -16.71 -39.90 -10.56
CA MET A 14 -17.89 -40.74 -10.33
C MET A 14 -17.86 -42.00 -11.19
N LEU A 15 -17.50 -41.88 -12.46
CA LEU A 15 -17.41 -43.01 -13.39
C LEU A 15 -16.32 -43.99 -12.97
N LEU A 16 -15.15 -43.49 -12.53
CA LEU A 16 -14.06 -44.32 -12.02
C LEU A 16 -14.48 -45.04 -10.73
N GLY A 17 -15.16 -44.35 -9.81
CA GLY A 17 -15.72 -44.93 -8.60
C GLY A 17 -16.76 -46.03 -8.90
N LEU A 18 -17.65 -45.79 -9.86
CA LEU A 18 -18.64 -46.77 -10.33
C LEU A 18 -17.98 -47.99 -10.96
N LEU A 19 -16.96 -47.80 -11.82
CA LEU A 19 -16.23 -48.90 -12.43
C LEU A 19 -15.48 -49.73 -11.40
N ILE A 20 -14.82 -49.11 -10.42
CA ILE A 20 -14.14 -49.80 -9.32
C ILE A 20 -15.15 -50.58 -8.47
N ALA A 21 -16.29 -50.00 -8.12
CA ALA A 21 -17.34 -50.68 -7.37
C ALA A 21 -17.96 -51.86 -8.14
N PHE A 22 -18.23 -51.71 -9.44
CA PHE A 22 -18.79 -52.78 -10.27
C PHE A 22 -17.80 -53.93 -10.49
N SER A 23 -16.53 -53.60 -10.79
CA SER A 23 -15.47 -54.61 -10.97
C SER A 23 -15.23 -55.39 -9.68
N THR A 24 -15.19 -54.74 -8.52
CA THR A 24 -15.08 -55.43 -7.23
C THR A 24 -16.30 -56.29 -6.93
N ALA A 25 -17.52 -55.79 -7.15
CA ALA A 25 -18.76 -56.57 -6.96
C ALA A 25 -18.79 -57.83 -7.84
N ALA A 26 -18.36 -57.71 -9.11
CA ALA A 26 -18.29 -58.84 -10.04
C ALA A 26 -17.27 -59.91 -9.60
N ILE A 27 -16.09 -59.51 -9.12
CA ILE A 27 -15.05 -60.43 -8.61
C ILE A 27 -15.50 -61.17 -7.34
N ILE A 28 -16.28 -60.51 -6.48
CA ILE A 28 -16.79 -61.11 -5.25
C ILE A 28 -17.88 -62.15 -5.54
N ASP A 29 -18.75 -61.89 -6.51
CA ASP A 29 -19.86 -62.80 -6.81
C ASP A 29 -19.39 -64.14 -7.38
N THR A 30 -18.22 -64.17 -8.02
CA THR A 30 -17.67 -65.38 -8.63
C THR A 30 -16.95 -66.32 -7.67
N THR A 31 -16.67 -65.95 -6.41
CA THR A 31 -15.57 -66.62 -5.68
C THR A 31 -15.67 -66.82 -4.15
N ALA A 32 -16.74 -66.44 -3.44
CA ALA A 32 -16.68 -66.29 -1.96
C ALA A 32 -17.74 -67.05 -1.12
N SER A 33 -17.29 -67.73 -0.06
CA SER A 33 -18.14 -68.29 1.02
C SER A 33 -18.84 -67.19 1.85
N SER A 34 -19.90 -67.54 2.59
CA SER A 34 -20.81 -66.57 3.24
C SER A 34 -20.14 -65.54 4.17
N GLN A 35 -19.03 -65.87 4.82
CA GLN A 35 -18.25 -64.95 5.67
C GLN A 35 -17.39 -63.96 4.86
N LEU A 36 -16.88 -64.37 3.69
CA LEU A 36 -16.15 -63.47 2.79
C LEU A 36 -17.08 -62.40 2.19
N ARG A 37 -18.34 -62.75 1.91
CA ARG A 37 -19.35 -61.78 1.44
C ARG A 37 -19.57 -60.63 2.43
N GLN A 38 -19.61 -60.91 3.73
CA GLN A 38 -19.84 -59.87 4.75
C GLN A 38 -18.64 -58.93 4.89
N ASN A 39 -17.41 -59.47 4.89
CA ASN A 39 -16.19 -58.66 4.94
C ASN A 39 -15.97 -57.82 3.66
N ALA A 40 -16.40 -58.33 2.50
CA ALA A 40 -16.24 -57.64 1.24
C ALA A 40 -17.10 -56.36 1.13
N VAL A 41 -18.31 -56.37 1.69
CA VAL A 41 -19.17 -55.18 1.76
C VAL A 41 -18.51 -54.06 2.58
N TYR A 42 -17.91 -54.40 3.73
CA TYR A 42 -17.17 -53.43 4.54
C TYR A 42 -15.99 -52.83 3.77
N LEU A 43 -15.22 -53.68 3.06
CA LEU A 43 -14.06 -53.24 2.30
C LEU A 43 -14.45 -52.32 1.13
N ILE A 44 -15.53 -52.64 0.41
CA ILE A 44 -16.08 -51.77 -0.64
C ILE A 44 -16.51 -50.44 -0.04
N SER A 45 -17.28 -50.45 1.06
CA SER A 45 -17.75 -49.20 1.69
C SER A 45 -16.59 -48.31 2.13
N ALA A 46 -15.51 -48.90 2.65
CA ALA A 46 -14.31 -48.19 3.05
C ALA A 46 -13.60 -47.57 1.84
N VAL A 47 -13.43 -48.31 0.74
CA VAL A 47 -12.83 -47.81 -0.50
C VAL A 47 -13.67 -46.70 -1.12
N THR A 48 -14.99 -46.87 -1.22
CA THR A 48 -15.90 -45.83 -1.74
C THR A 48 -15.83 -44.57 -0.90
N THR A 49 -15.80 -44.70 0.44
CA THR A 49 -15.66 -43.56 1.35
C THR A 49 -14.31 -42.86 1.16
N LEU A 50 -13.23 -43.61 0.99
CA LEU A 50 -11.89 -43.07 0.75
C LEU A 50 -11.81 -42.31 -0.58
N ILE A 51 -12.42 -42.85 -1.64
CA ILE A 51 -12.51 -42.18 -2.95
C ILE A 51 -13.33 -40.90 -2.83
N ALA A 52 -14.51 -40.96 -2.20
CA ALA A 52 -15.36 -39.80 -1.99
C ALA A 52 -14.65 -38.70 -1.18
N ALA A 53 -13.96 -39.07 -0.10
CA ALA A 53 -13.16 -38.16 0.70
C ALA A 53 -12.02 -37.53 -0.13
N THR A 54 -11.33 -38.32 -0.95
CA THR A 54 -10.26 -37.83 -1.82
C THR A 54 -10.79 -36.82 -2.84
N LEU A 55 -11.92 -37.12 -3.48
CA LEU A 55 -12.57 -36.21 -4.43
C LEU A 55 -13.04 -34.92 -3.75
N ALA A 56 -13.59 -35.00 -2.55
CA ALA A 56 -13.97 -33.83 -1.76
C ALA A 56 -12.76 -32.94 -1.46
N ILE A 57 -11.63 -33.54 -1.02
CA ILE A 57 -10.39 -32.80 -0.76
C ILE A 57 -9.88 -32.11 -2.03
N VAL A 58 -9.83 -32.83 -3.16
CA VAL A 58 -9.40 -32.26 -4.45
C VAL A 58 -10.30 -31.09 -4.86
N GLY A 59 -11.61 -31.23 -4.69
CA GLY A 59 -12.58 -30.17 -4.95
C GLY A 59 -12.33 -28.92 -4.09
N VAL A 60 -12.12 -29.10 -2.78
CA VAL A 60 -11.82 -28.01 -1.85
C VAL A 60 -10.50 -27.32 -2.22
N LEU A 61 -9.44 -28.07 -2.50
CA LEU A 61 -8.14 -27.50 -2.88
C LEU A 61 -8.21 -26.71 -4.19
N SER A 62 -8.92 -27.24 -5.20
CA SER A 62 -9.13 -26.54 -6.48
C SER A 62 -9.93 -25.25 -6.31
N ASN A 63 -10.94 -25.26 -5.43
CA ASN A 63 -11.71 -24.07 -5.10
C ASN A 63 -10.85 -23.02 -4.38
N ILE A 64 -10.04 -23.42 -3.40
CA ILE A 64 -9.11 -22.52 -2.69
C ILE A 64 -8.13 -21.88 -3.67
N GLN A 65 -7.56 -22.66 -4.59
CA GLN A 65 -6.63 -22.12 -5.59
C GLN A 65 -7.33 -21.11 -6.50
N THR A 66 -8.54 -21.41 -6.97
CA THR A 66 -9.32 -20.50 -7.81
C THR A 66 -9.68 -19.20 -7.07
N GLN A 67 -10.04 -19.28 -5.79
CA GLN A 67 -10.31 -18.12 -4.95
C GLN A 67 -9.07 -17.24 -4.79
N ARG A 68 -7.90 -17.83 -4.48
CA ARG A 68 -6.63 -17.12 -4.39
C ARG A 68 -6.27 -16.41 -5.71
N GLU A 69 -6.43 -17.08 -6.84
CA GLU A 69 -6.21 -16.49 -8.16
C GLU A 69 -7.14 -15.28 -8.42
N LEU A 70 -8.42 -15.40 -8.06
CA LEU A 70 -9.40 -14.32 -8.23
C LEU A 70 -9.11 -13.13 -7.32
N GLU A 71 -8.71 -13.37 -6.08
CA GLU A 71 -8.31 -12.34 -5.13
C GLU A 71 -7.04 -11.62 -5.59
N ALA A 72 -6.02 -12.34 -6.04
CA ALA A 72 -4.81 -11.74 -6.61
C ALA A 72 -5.12 -10.86 -7.83
N LYS A 73 -5.96 -11.34 -8.76
CA LYS A 73 -6.42 -10.54 -9.91
C LYS A 73 -7.25 -9.33 -9.50
N ARG A 74 -8.05 -9.44 -8.43
CA ARG A 74 -8.83 -8.32 -7.90
C ARG A 74 -7.89 -7.27 -7.29
N ARG A 75 -6.92 -7.68 -6.47
CA ARG A 75 -5.91 -6.81 -5.87
C ARG A 75 -5.12 -6.06 -6.94
N HIS A 76 -4.61 -6.78 -7.94
CA HIS A 76 -3.87 -6.20 -9.04
C HIS A 76 -4.69 -5.17 -9.83
N ARG A 77 -5.97 -5.46 -10.14
CA ARG A 77 -6.84 -4.47 -10.81
C ARG A 77 -7.10 -3.23 -9.97
N LYS A 78 -7.26 -3.37 -8.65
CA LYS A 78 -7.38 -2.23 -7.75
C LYS A 78 -6.09 -1.40 -7.75
N PHE A 79 -4.92 -2.05 -7.64
CA PHE A 79 -3.64 -1.38 -7.72
C PHE A 79 -3.50 -0.56 -9.01
N LEU A 80 -3.79 -1.15 -10.18
CA LEU A 80 -3.75 -0.44 -11.45
C LEU A 80 -4.69 0.77 -11.50
N SER A 81 -5.89 0.64 -10.93
CA SER A 81 -6.86 1.73 -10.85
C SER A 81 -6.40 2.87 -9.95
N VAL A 82 -5.71 2.58 -8.86
CA VAL A 82 -5.20 3.61 -7.94
C VAL A 82 -3.94 4.24 -8.52
N LYS A 83 -3.07 3.41 -9.11
CA LYS A 83 -1.85 3.86 -9.79
C LYS A 83 -2.15 4.87 -10.90
N SER A 84 -3.25 4.73 -11.64
CA SER A 84 -3.61 5.67 -12.71
C SER A 84 -3.94 7.09 -12.21
N VAL A 85 -4.39 7.24 -10.96
CA VAL A 85 -4.70 8.54 -10.34
C VAL A 85 -3.61 9.03 -9.38
N PHE A 86 -2.65 8.17 -9.05
CA PHE A 86 -1.58 8.47 -8.11
C PHE A 86 -0.72 9.70 -8.50
N PRO A 87 -0.33 9.91 -9.78
CA PRO A 87 0.38 11.14 -10.17
C PRO A 87 -0.37 12.43 -9.83
N ASN A 88 -1.71 12.43 -9.97
CA ASN A 88 -2.50 13.61 -9.63
C ASN A 88 -2.49 13.86 -8.11
N ALA A 89 -2.63 12.80 -7.32
CA ALA A 89 -2.54 12.90 -5.87
C ALA A 89 -1.18 13.38 -5.38
N LEU A 90 -0.08 12.96 -6.03
CA LEU A 90 1.26 13.46 -5.75
C LEU A 90 1.38 14.96 -6.09
N SER A 91 0.81 15.40 -7.22
CA SER A 91 0.79 16.82 -7.61
C SER A 91 0.05 17.67 -6.58
N ASP A 92 -1.14 17.24 -6.17
CA ASP A 92 -1.95 17.95 -5.17
C ASP A 92 -1.21 18.05 -3.81
N ALA A 93 -0.45 17.01 -3.45
CA ALA A 93 0.38 17.01 -2.25
C ALA A 93 1.57 17.98 -2.39
N CYS A 94 2.27 17.96 -3.53
CA CYS A 94 3.35 18.92 -3.84
C CYS A 94 2.86 20.36 -3.72
N ASP A 95 1.70 20.70 -4.27
CA ASP A 95 1.09 22.03 -4.16
C ASP A 95 0.84 22.44 -2.69
N VAL A 96 0.43 21.48 -1.85
CA VAL A 96 0.26 21.72 -0.40
C VAL A 96 1.60 22.01 0.26
N PHE A 97 2.65 21.27 -0.10
CA PHE A 97 3.98 21.45 0.47
C PHE A 97 4.62 22.76 0.02
N GLU A 98 4.47 23.17 -1.24
CA GLU A 98 4.90 24.49 -1.71
C GLU A 98 4.19 25.64 -0.97
N ARG A 99 2.88 25.50 -0.74
CA ARG A 99 2.15 26.44 0.13
C ARG A 99 2.72 26.45 1.55
N GLY A 100 3.09 25.28 2.09
CA GLY A 100 3.75 25.16 3.39
C GLY A 100 5.09 25.89 3.46
N ILE A 101 5.92 25.80 2.41
CA ILE A 101 7.19 26.53 2.27
C ILE A 101 6.91 28.04 2.32
N ARG A 102 6.01 28.53 1.45
CA ARG A 102 5.67 29.96 1.33
C ARG A 102 5.08 30.55 2.62
N LEU A 103 4.16 29.82 3.25
CA LEU A 103 3.54 30.25 4.49
C LEU A 103 4.51 30.21 5.66
N SER A 104 5.57 29.38 5.60
CA SER A 104 6.57 29.34 6.65
C SER A 104 7.45 30.59 6.65
N THR A 105 7.85 31.06 5.47
CA THR A 105 8.73 32.23 5.31
C THR A 105 8.04 33.56 5.60
N THR A 106 6.74 33.66 5.32
CA THR A 106 5.94 34.87 5.51
C THR A 106 5.18 34.90 6.84
N TYR A 107 5.33 33.86 7.66
CA TYR A 107 4.50 33.61 8.84
C TYR A 107 4.43 34.78 9.82
N GLU A 108 5.58 35.35 10.21
CA GLU A 108 5.61 36.40 11.24
C GLU A 108 4.94 37.70 10.77
N LEU A 109 5.18 38.09 9.52
CA LEU A 109 4.60 39.29 8.92
C LEU A 109 3.07 39.14 8.85
N ASP A 110 2.59 38.04 8.29
CA ASP A 110 1.16 37.80 8.12
C ASP A 110 0.43 37.60 9.47
N ALA A 111 1.10 37.00 10.47
CA ALA A 111 0.52 36.77 11.78
C ALA A 111 0.36 38.07 12.60
N GLN A 112 1.28 39.03 12.43
CA GLN A 112 1.17 40.36 13.05
C GLN A 112 0.00 41.16 12.49
N GLU A 113 -0.28 41.06 11.19
CA GLU A 113 -1.36 41.80 10.53
C GLU A 113 -2.76 41.24 10.82
N ALA A 114 -2.92 39.91 10.78
CA ALA A 114 -4.22 39.25 10.88
C ALA A 114 -4.56 38.75 12.30
N GLY A 115 -3.60 38.78 13.24
CA GLY A 115 -3.72 38.15 14.55
C GLY A 115 -3.43 36.65 14.51
N ILE A 116 -2.65 36.18 15.49
CA ILE A 116 -2.04 34.83 15.51
C ILE A 116 -3.09 33.71 15.38
N HIS A 117 -4.20 33.78 16.10
CA HIS A 117 -5.21 32.73 16.09
C HIS A 117 -5.97 32.63 14.75
N GLU A 118 -6.34 33.76 14.16
CA GLU A 118 -7.05 33.79 12.88
C GLU A 118 -6.13 33.38 11.73
N HIS A 119 -4.91 33.93 11.72
CA HIS A 119 -3.87 33.55 10.77
C HIS A 119 -3.60 32.04 10.81
N ASN A 120 -3.37 31.47 11.99
CA ASN A 120 -3.13 30.03 12.14
C ASN A 120 -4.29 29.16 11.66
N ARG A 121 -5.53 29.56 11.97
CA ARG A 121 -6.72 28.81 11.50
C ARG A 121 -6.83 28.85 9.98
N ALA A 122 -6.53 30.00 9.37
CA ALA A 122 -6.55 30.17 7.92
C ALA A 122 -5.43 29.38 7.23
N THR A 123 -4.19 29.45 7.74
CA THR A 123 -3.03 28.75 7.16
C THR A 123 -3.11 27.25 7.34
N LEU A 124 -3.61 26.76 8.48
CA LEU A 124 -3.80 25.33 8.72
C LEU A 124 -4.72 24.68 7.68
N LYS A 125 -5.76 25.39 7.22
CA LYS A 125 -6.63 24.91 6.14
C LYS A 125 -5.89 24.84 4.80
N LYS A 126 -4.97 25.76 4.52
CA LYS A 126 -4.20 25.84 3.26
C LYS A 126 -3.11 24.76 3.16
N VAL A 127 -2.53 24.36 4.29
CA VAL A 127 -1.51 23.29 4.37
C VAL A 127 -2.10 21.90 4.62
N ARG A 128 -3.44 21.77 4.55
CA ARG A 128 -4.12 20.49 4.71
C ARG A 128 -4.17 19.74 3.37
N ILE A 129 -3.64 18.53 3.34
CA ILE A 129 -3.80 17.60 2.23
C ILE A 129 -5.28 17.21 2.12
N PRO A 130 -5.89 17.27 0.93
CA PRO A 130 -7.26 16.82 0.72
C PRO A 130 -7.48 15.37 1.18
N ALA A 131 -8.70 15.06 1.65
CA ALA A 131 -9.02 13.71 2.11
C ALA A 131 -8.84 12.66 1.00
N ASP A 132 -9.17 13.02 -0.24
CA ASP A 132 -9.06 12.13 -1.41
C ASP A 132 -7.61 11.73 -1.69
N VAL A 133 -6.67 12.67 -1.60
CA VAL A 133 -5.22 12.40 -1.72
C VAL A 133 -4.77 11.43 -0.63
N THR A 134 -5.24 11.62 0.62
CA THR A 134 -4.90 10.72 1.73
C THR A 134 -5.47 9.31 1.50
N ASN A 135 -6.68 9.20 0.94
CA ASN A 135 -7.28 7.91 0.60
C ASN A 135 -6.50 7.22 -0.51
N ILE A 136 -6.08 7.95 -1.56
CA ILE A 136 -5.25 7.40 -2.63
C ILE A 136 -3.90 6.89 -2.07
N PHE A 137 -3.26 7.63 -1.16
CA PHE A 137 -2.02 7.18 -0.52
C PHE A 137 -2.22 5.91 0.30
N ARG A 138 -3.34 5.79 1.04
CA ARG A 138 -3.70 4.56 1.75
C ARG A 138 -3.92 3.40 0.80
N ASP A 139 -4.62 3.62 -0.30
CA ASP A 139 -4.88 2.59 -1.30
C ASP A 139 -3.60 2.13 -2.00
N ILE A 140 -2.64 3.05 -2.25
CA ILE A 140 -1.30 2.68 -2.74
C ILE A 140 -0.58 1.78 -1.73
N ILE A 141 -0.59 2.14 -0.45
CA ILE A 141 0.02 1.33 0.62
C ILE A 141 -0.63 -0.07 0.69
N GLU A 142 -1.96 -0.15 0.56
CA GLU A 142 -2.69 -1.42 0.66
C GLU A 142 -2.50 -2.35 -0.54
N PHE A 143 -2.44 -1.79 -1.75
CA PHE A 143 -2.51 -2.59 -2.99
C PHE A 143 -1.20 -2.72 -3.74
N THR A 144 -0.15 -1.96 -3.39
CA THR A 144 1.17 -2.15 -4.00
C THR A 144 1.79 -3.48 -3.58
N ASP A 145 2.46 -4.15 -4.52
CA ASP A 145 3.30 -5.32 -4.23
C ASP A 145 4.77 -4.91 -3.93
N ASP A 146 5.08 -3.61 -4.02
CA ASP A 146 6.40 -3.05 -3.73
C ASP A 146 6.42 -2.45 -2.31
N ASP A 147 7.07 -3.16 -1.39
CA ASP A 147 7.20 -2.77 0.02
C ASP A 147 7.92 -1.43 0.20
N GLN A 148 8.88 -1.11 -0.67
CA GLN A 148 9.62 0.16 -0.57
C GLN A 148 8.69 1.34 -0.90
N VAL A 149 7.80 1.17 -1.88
CA VAL A 149 6.78 2.19 -2.22
C VAL A 149 5.80 2.37 -1.08
N ALA A 150 5.30 1.27 -0.51
CA ALA A 150 4.40 1.31 0.64
C ALA A 150 5.05 2.05 1.83
N GLU A 151 6.31 1.71 2.15
CA GLU A 151 7.07 2.32 3.22
C GLU A 151 7.32 3.82 2.96
N ARG A 152 7.69 4.19 1.74
CA ARG A 152 7.94 5.60 1.38
C ARG A 152 6.70 6.45 1.52
N VAL A 153 5.55 5.98 1.02
CA VAL A 153 4.27 6.71 1.13
C VAL A 153 3.78 6.76 2.58
N SER A 154 3.95 5.69 3.34
CA SER A 154 3.63 5.66 4.78
C SER A 154 4.51 6.63 5.57
N GLY A 155 5.81 6.64 5.29
CA GLY A 155 6.77 7.57 5.88
C GLY A 155 6.42 9.02 5.57
N LEU A 156 6.09 9.33 4.31
CA LEU A 156 5.63 10.66 3.90
C LEU A 156 4.41 11.12 4.73
N LEU A 157 3.39 10.26 4.89
CA LEU A 157 2.21 10.57 5.70
C LEU A 157 2.56 10.83 7.17
N ARG A 158 3.49 10.03 7.73
CA ARG A 158 3.97 10.22 9.10
C ARG A 158 4.68 11.56 9.27
N GLU A 159 5.62 11.90 8.38
CA GLU A 159 6.32 13.19 8.42
C GLU A 159 5.36 14.36 8.25
N TYR A 160 4.39 14.23 7.34
CA TYR A 160 3.35 15.22 7.14
C TYR A 160 2.51 15.46 8.40
N GLN A 161 2.13 14.40 9.12
CA GLN A 161 1.41 14.53 10.40
C GLN A 161 2.24 15.25 11.45
N VAL A 162 3.56 15.02 11.49
CA VAL A 162 4.49 15.78 12.34
C VAL A 162 4.52 17.25 11.94
N ALA A 163 4.56 17.56 10.63
CA ALA A 163 4.53 18.93 10.14
C ALA A 163 3.24 19.65 10.54
N LEU A 164 2.09 18.99 10.40
CA LEU A 164 0.80 19.54 10.83
C LEU A 164 0.72 19.72 12.35
N ALA A 165 1.24 18.79 13.14
CA ALA A 165 1.24 18.90 14.60
C ALA A 165 2.07 20.12 15.05
N ARG A 166 3.26 20.29 14.45
CA ARG A 166 4.11 21.48 14.65
C ARG A 166 3.45 22.77 14.18
N TRP A 167 2.70 22.73 13.08
CA TRP A 167 1.94 23.90 12.61
C TRP A 167 0.86 24.31 13.60
N ARG A 168 0.14 23.33 14.19
CA ARG A 168 -0.91 23.59 15.18
C ARG A 168 -0.35 24.19 16.47
N SER A 169 0.86 23.80 16.89
CA SER A 169 1.49 24.35 18.09
C SER A 169 1.90 25.83 17.95
N LEU A 170 1.93 26.38 16.74
CA LEU A 170 2.17 27.82 16.52
C LEU A 170 1.02 28.71 17.02
N SER A 171 -0.11 28.12 17.43
CA SER A 171 -1.24 28.86 18.01
C SER A 171 -1.09 29.18 19.49
N ASP A 172 -0.02 28.72 20.14
CA ASP A 172 0.31 29.07 21.52
C ASP A 172 1.00 30.44 21.56
N GLU A 173 0.33 31.44 22.12
CA GLU A 173 0.82 32.83 22.21
C GLU A 173 2.12 32.95 23.03
N ASN A 174 2.46 31.94 23.83
CA ASN A 174 3.69 31.93 24.64
C ASN A 174 4.90 31.38 23.89
N LEU A 175 4.73 30.88 22.67
CA LEU A 175 5.82 30.28 21.91
C LEU A 175 6.62 31.36 21.17
N LEU A 176 7.80 31.69 21.70
CA LEU A 176 8.77 32.52 20.99
C LEU A 176 9.25 31.76 19.74
N THR A 177 8.77 32.17 18.58
CA THR A 177 9.26 31.65 17.29
C THR A 177 10.60 32.31 16.99
N THR A 178 11.64 31.50 16.80
CA THR A 178 12.96 32.01 16.38
C THR A 178 13.11 31.93 14.87
N GLU A 179 14.05 32.70 14.32
CA GLU A 179 14.43 32.59 12.89
C GLU A 179 14.85 31.16 12.54
N THR A 180 15.53 30.46 13.45
CA THR A 180 15.91 29.05 13.28
C THR A 180 14.68 28.14 13.16
N ASP A 181 13.61 28.39 13.93
CA ASP A 181 12.37 27.60 13.83
C ASP A 181 11.69 27.79 12.49
N ILE A 182 11.68 29.02 11.97
CA ILE A 182 11.16 29.34 10.63
C ILE A 182 11.94 28.59 9.58
N ARG A 183 13.28 28.69 9.61
CA ARG A 183 14.17 28.01 8.66
C ARG A 183 13.98 26.50 8.68
N MET A 184 14.00 25.89 9.88
CA MET A 184 13.77 24.45 10.04
C MET A 184 12.40 24.02 9.50
N ARG A 185 11.35 24.83 9.69
CA ARG A 185 10.00 24.52 9.20
C ARG A 185 9.91 24.65 7.68
N THR A 186 10.48 25.70 7.10
CA THR A 186 10.55 25.91 5.64
C THR A 186 11.24 24.73 4.97
N VAL A 187 12.42 24.34 5.48
CA VAL A 187 13.18 23.19 4.96
C VAL A 187 12.42 21.89 5.17
N PHE A 188 11.66 21.74 6.27
CA PHE A 188 10.87 20.54 6.49
C PHE A 188 9.76 20.36 5.45
N TRP A 189 9.09 21.44 5.04
CA TRP A 189 8.11 21.38 3.95
C TRP A 189 8.76 21.08 2.60
N ALA A 190 9.92 21.67 2.31
CA ALA A 190 10.70 21.36 1.11
C ALA A 190 11.17 19.90 1.09
N TYR A 191 11.50 19.34 2.25
CA TYR A 191 11.81 17.94 2.41
C TYR A 191 10.61 17.03 2.07
N LEU A 192 9.40 17.36 2.55
CA LEU A 192 8.17 16.63 2.18
C LEU A 192 7.90 16.71 0.68
N TYR A 193 8.11 17.89 0.08
CA TYR A 193 8.02 18.08 -1.36
C TYR A 193 8.98 17.15 -2.10
N ALA A 194 10.27 17.12 -1.72
CA ALA A 194 11.28 16.32 -2.38
C ALA A 194 10.99 14.80 -2.29
N ILE A 195 10.53 14.30 -1.12
CA ILE A 195 10.07 12.91 -0.98
C ILE A 195 8.91 12.60 -1.93
N THR A 196 7.97 13.53 -2.06
CA THR A 196 6.79 13.37 -2.91
C THR A 196 7.17 13.41 -4.38
N ALA A 197 8.10 14.29 -4.73
CA ALA A 197 8.64 14.42 -6.07
C ALA A 197 9.33 13.12 -6.53
N SER A 198 10.11 12.48 -5.63
CA SER A 198 10.80 11.21 -5.94
C SER A 198 9.85 10.04 -6.23
N LEU A 199 8.55 10.15 -5.92
CA LEU A 199 7.55 9.11 -6.19
C LEU A 199 6.96 9.19 -7.60
N PHE A 200 7.16 10.30 -8.33
CA PHE A 200 6.55 10.48 -9.65
C PHE A 200 7.02 9.47 -10.69
N ASP A 201 8.30 9.08 -10.68
CA ASP A 201 8.82 8.15 -11.68
C ASP A 201 8.19 6.77 -11.57
N ILE A 202 7.87 6.33 -10.35
CA ILE A 202 7.15 5.07 -10.11
C ILE A 202 5.68 5.21 -10.44
N ALA A 203 5.07 6.32 -10.03
CA ALA A 203 3.67 6.61 -10.32
C ALA A 203 3.41 6.60 -11.83
N ARG A 204 4.33 7.16 -12.62
CA ARG A 204 4.29 7.19 -14.09
C ARG A 204 4.73 5.88 -14.75
N GLY A 205 5.36 4.98 -14.00
CA GLY A 205 5.89 3.71 -14.52
C GLY A 205 7.17 3.87 -15.33
N ASN A 206 7.90 4.98 -15.17
CA ASN A 206 9.19 5.23 -15.80
C ASN A 206 10.32 4.42 -15.14
N SER A 207 10.20 4.17 -13.84
CA SER A 207 11.14 3.37 -13.06
C SER A 207 10.42 2.21 -12.36
N SER A 208 11.10 1.08 -12.28
CA SER A 208 10.70 -0.09 -11.46
C SER A 208 11.33 -0.08 -10.07
N ARG A 209 12.20 0.90 -9.76
CA ARG A 209 12.89 1.01 -8.47
C ARG A 209 12.78 2.43 -7.93
N LEU A 210 12.59 2.53 -6.62
CA LEU A 210 12.68 3.79 -5.91
C LEU A 210 14.11 4.31 -5.95
N GLU A 211 14.26 5.60 -6.22
CA GLU A 211 15.49 6.28 -5.88
C GLU A 211 15.68 6.23 -4.37
N THR A 212 16.84 5.71 -3.99
CA THR A 212 17.14 5.37 -2.61
C THR A 212 17.35 6.62 -1.76
N LYS A 213 17.68 7.78 -2.37
CA LYS A 213 18.08 8.99 -1.67
C LYS A 213 17.34 10.22 -2.19
N VAL A 214 16.78 10.99 -1.27
CA VAL A 214 16.44 12.40 -1.50
C VAL A 214 17.67 13.23 -1.18
N THR A 215 18.18 13.94 -2.17
CA THR A 215 19.41 14.72 -2.10
C THR A 215 19.19 16.11 -1.53
N ALA A 216 20.24 16.70 -0.96
CA ALA A 216 20.24 18.10 -0.53
C ALA A 216 19.87 19.05 -1.68
N THR A 217 20.29 18.72 -2.91
CA THR A 217 20.00 19.49 -4.12
C THR A 217 18.50 19.54 -4.42
N GLU A 218 17.76 18.45 -4.25
CA GLU A 218 16.32 18.41 -4.48
C GLU A 218 15.56 19.25 -3.44
N ILE A 219 15.97 19.17 -2.17
CA ILE A 219 15.41 20.00 -1.09
C ILE A 219 15.70 21.48 -1.37
N SER A 220 16.94 21.81 -1.74
CA SER A 220 17.36 23.17 -2.11
C SER A 220 16.56 23.70 -3.31
N THR A 221 16.38 22.88 -4.35
CA THR A 221 15.60 23.23 -5.55
C THR A 221 14.14 23.52 -5.19
N ALA A 222 13.54 22.71 -4.31
CA ALA A 222 12.17 22.93 -3.86
C ALA A 222 12.00 24.27 -3.12
N ILE A 223 13.00 24.68 -2.31
CA ILE A 223 13.00 25.99 -1.66
C ILE A 223 13.17 27.10 -2.70
N GLY A 224 14.17 26.97 -3.59
CA GLY A 224 14.51 27.96 -4.61
C GLY A 224 13.39 28.25 -5.60
N ASN A 225 12.50 27.28 -5.84
CA ASN A 225 11.31 27.47 -6.67
C ASN A 225 10.23 28.35 -6.00
N VAL A 226 10.25 28.46 -4.67
CA VAL A 226 9.23 29.16 -3.89
C VAL A 226 9.75 30.47 -3.30
N THR A 227 11.00 30.51 -2.87
CA THR A 227 11.66 31.67 -2.26
C THR A 227 13.12 31.75 -2.68
N HIS A 228 13.63 32.97 -2.87
CA HIS A 228 15.05 33.24 -3.14
C HIS A 228 15.79 33.78 -1.91
N GLU A 229 15.10 33.86 -0.76
CA GLU A 229 15.62 34.50 0.44
C GLU A 229 16.13 33.46 1.45
N GLY A 230 17.39 33.60 1.85
CA GLY A 230 18.01 32.84 2.95
C GLY A 230 18.98 31.74 2.50
N ASP A 231 20.09 31.63 3.21
CA ASP A 231 20.95 30.44 3.21
C ASP A 231 20.28 29.38 4.10
N PHE A 232 20.00 28.17 3.61
CA PHE A 232 19.38 27.07 4.38
C PHE A 232 20.30 25.83 4.48
N ASP A 233 21.58 25.95 4.16
CA ASP A 233 22.47 24.80 3.93
C ASP A 233 22.59 23.88 5.15
N ALA A 234 22.64 24.47 6.36
CA ALA A 234 22.75 23.72 7.61
C ALA A 234 21.51 22.83 7.85
N GLU A 235 20.32 23.41 7.71
CA GLU A 235 19.04 22.71 7.89
C GLU A 235 18.78 21.69 6.77
N ILE A 236 19.12 22.02 5.52
CA ILE A 236 19.03 21.10 4.37
C ILE A 236 19.87 19.85 4.66
N GLY A 237 21.13 20.03 5.08
CA GLY A 237 22.01 18.93 5.44
C GLY A 237 21.46 18.06 6.58
N LEU A 238 20.77 18.66 7.55
CA LEU A 238 20.12 17.93 8.65
C LEU A 238 18.98 17.03 8.15
N TYR A 239 18.11 17.54 7.27
CA TYR A 239 16.98 16.78 6.76
C TYR A 239 17.40 15.71 5.74
N ALA A 240 18.41 15.97 4.91
CA ALA A 240 19.01 14.97 4.03
C ALA A 240 19.53 13.76 4.82
N ARG A 241 20.26 13.98 5.93
CA ARG A 241 20.71 12.89 6.82
C ARG A 241 19.54 12.20 7.55
N THR A 242 18.50 12.95 7.89
CA THR A 242 17.31 12.40 8.56
C THR A 242 16.58 11.43 7.63
N PHE A 243 16.52 11.74 6.35
CA PHE A 243 15.97 10.87 5.33
C PHE A 243 16.71 9.54 5.25
N GLU A 244 18.03 9.57 5.10
CA GLU A 244 18.87 8.36 5.03
C GLU A 244 18.62 7.46 6.25
N ARG A 245 18.65 8.03 7.45
CA ARG A 245 18.40 7.28 8.68
C ARG A 245 17.02 6.62 8.72
N ARG A 246 15.98 7.27 8.16
CA ARG A 246 14.58 6.79 8.27
C ARG A 246 14.17 5.84 7.14
N PHE A 247 14.82 5.90 5.98
CA PHE A 247 14.41 5.14 4.80
C PHE A 247 15.47 4.16 4.28
N GLU A 248 16.73 4.20 4.74
CA GLU A 248 17.75 3.21 4.36
C GLU A 248 17.84 2.01 5.33
N THR A 249 17.20 2.06 6.50
CA THR A 249 17.34 0.99 7.52
C THR A 249 16.63 -0.32 7.17
N HIS A 250 15.90 -0.37 6.06
CA HIS A 250 15.06 -1.50 5.66
C HIS A 250 15.33 -2.06 4.25
N SER A 251 16.35 -1.56 3.54
CA SER A 251 16.84 -2.11 2.26
C SER A 251 17.92 -3.17 2.46
#